data_AF-A0A6M3MC83-F1
#
_entry.id   AF-A0A6M3MC83-F1
#
_cell.length_a   1.000
_cell.length_b   1.000
_cell.length_c   1.000
_cell.angle_alpha   90.00
_cell.angle_beta   90.00
_cell.angle_gamma   90.00
#
_symmetry.space_group_name_H-M   'P 1'
#
loop_
_entity.id
_entity.type
_entity.pdbx_description
1 polymer ?
#
loop_
_entity_poly.entity_id
_entity_poly.type
_entity_poly.pdbx_seq_one_letter_code
_entity_poly.pdbx_strand_id
1 'polypeptide(L)'
;MKKFGVTLGILGAISAFMFGTAYGISQVPEPVVKTVIQEVPVEVIKEVEVVKEVEVIREVVVEVPVVSPNGQPDMAYFPSYSAAKEWLAQDKTDEIPFNGWRFDCNNYAQTLMENAIRDGWYISTDARCTSTGCHMYCTTIINGYLFEIEPQTDMISRWLTLK
;
A
#
# COMPACT_ATOMS: atom_id res chain seq x y z
N MET A 1 32.66 -59.25 -39.87
CA MET A 1 33.59 -58.89 -40.97
C MET A 1 33.86 -57.39 -40.91
N LYS A 2 35.14 -56.97 -40.96
CA LYS A 2 35.76 -55.72 -41.49
C LYS A 2 34.90 -54.43 -41.55
N LYS A 3 35.34 -53.21 -41.22
CA LYS A 3 36.61 -52.59 -40.78
C LYS A 3 36.32 -51.08 -40.48
N PHE A 4 37.06 -50.53 -39.52
CA PHE A 4 37.73 -49.21 -39.48
C PHE A 4 37.02 -47.88 -39.80
N GLY A 5 37.20 -46.94 -38.87
CA GLY A 5 37.30 -45.49 -39.12
C GLY A 5 37.74 -44.77 -37.84
N VAL A 6 39.02 -44.38 -37.77
CA VAL A 6 39.74 -43.79 -36.64
C VAL A 6 40.02 -42.31 -36.90
N THR A 7 39.92 -41.46 -35.87
CA THR A 7 40.70 -40.21 -35.64
C THR A 7 40.39 -39.78 -34.17
N LEU A 8 41.28 -39.82 -33.16
CA LEU A 8 42.63 -39.25 -32.95
C LEU A 8 42.62 -37.71 -33.12
N GLY A 9 43.01 -36.85 -32.18
CA GLY A 9 43.54 -36.93 -30.80
C GLY A 9 43.07 -35.67 -30.03
N ILE A 10 43.67 -35.16 -28.97
CA ILE A 10 45.06 -35.19 -28.48
C ILE A 10 45.04 -34.87 -26.97
N LEU A 11 45.99 -35.52 -26.28
CA LEU A 11 46.69 -35.21 -25.02
C LEU A 11 46.61 -33.74 -24.51
N GLY A 12 46.76 -33.45 -23.22
CA GLY A 12 47.37 -34.26 -22.18
C GLY A 12 47.41 -33.58 -20.81
N ALA A 13 47.84 -34.38 -19.84
CA ALA A 13 48.15 -34.03 -18.46
C ALA A 13 49.47 -33.23 -18.35
N ILE A 14 49.89 -32.97 -17.09
CA ILE A 14 51.17 -32.38 -16.61
C ILE A 14 50.95 -30.90 -16.22
N SER A 15 51.30 -30.37 -15.04
CA SER A 15 52.17 -30.79 -13.94
C SER A 15 51.81 -30.02 -12.67
N ALA A 16 52.02 -30.65 -11.52
CA ALA A 16 52.28 -29.97 -10.27
C ALA A 16 53.64 -29.25 -10.33
N PHE A 17 53.70 -28.01 -9.87
CA PHE A 17 54.97 -27.36 -9.51
C PHE A 17 54.80 -26.62 -8.17
N MET A 18 55.26 -27.31 -7.12
CA MET A 18 55.57 -26.75 -5.82
C MET A 18 56.95 -26.08 -5.91
N PHE A 19 57.04 -24.77 -5.72
CA PHE A 19 58.28 -24.15 -5.23
C PHE A 19 57.93 -22.98 -4.32
N GLY A 20 58.18 -23.18 -3.04
CA GLY A 20 58.16 -22.12 -2.04
C GLY A 20 59.39 -21.23 -2.16
N THR A 21 59.22 -19.96 -1.82
CA THR A 21 60.28 -19.14 -1.25
C THR A 21 59.73 -18.49 0.01
N ALA A 22 60.41 -18.78 1.11
CA ALA A 22 60.14 -18.24 2.42
C ALA A 22 60.42 -16.74 2.44
N TYR A 23 59.47 -15.95 2.94
CA TYR A 23 59.76 -14.63 3.49
C TYR A 23 59.19 -14.59 4.90
N GLY A 24 60.10 -14.65 5.88
CA GLY A 24 59.81 -14.51 7.29
C GLY A 24 59.33 -13.09 7.58
N ILE A 25 58.15 -13.00 8.19
CA ILE A 25 57.68 -11.77 8.83
C ILE A 25 57.67 -12.06 10.33
N SER A 26 58.61 -11.43 11.02
CA SER A 26 58.77 -11.43 12.47
C SER A 26 57.50 -10.87 13.12
N GLN A 27 56.74 -11.72 13.81
CA GLN A 27 55.58 -11.30 14.59
C GLN A 27 56.07 -10.77 15.95
N VAL A 28 55.86 -9.47 16.18
CA VAL A 28 56.14 -8.76 17.43
C VAL A 28 55.07 -9.18 18.46
N PRO A 29 55.43 -9.54 19.71
CA PRO A 29 54.46 -9.98 20.71
C PRO A 29 53.61 -8.81 21.25
N GLU A 30 52.29 -8.97 21.26
CA GLU A 30 51.31 -8.02 21.80
C GLU A 30 51.30 -8.00 23.35
N PRO A 31 51.03 -6.85 23.99
CA PRO A 31 51.06 -6.71 25.45
C PRO A 31 49.82 -7.30 26.14
N VAL A 32 50.06 -8.19 27.12
CA VAL A 32 49.05 -8.79 28.01
C VAL A 32 48.55 -7.74 29.02
N VAL A 33 47.30 -7.31 28.89
CA VAL A 33 46.63 -6.43 29.85
C VAL A 33 46.06 -7.27 30.99
N LYS A 34 46.59 -7.07 32.21
CA LYS A 34 46.17 -7.75 33.43
C LYS A 34 45.09 -6.93 34.14
N THR A 35 43.83 -7.28 33.96
CA THR A 35 42.69 -6.59 34.60
C THR A 35 42.46 -7.14 36.01
N VAL A 36 42.57 -6.28 37.02
CA VAL A 36 42.23 -6.56 38.42
C VAL A 36 40.73 -6.39 38.59
N ILE A 37 40.02 -7.40 39.09
CA ILE A 37 38.59 -7.32 39.39
C ILE A 37 38.46 -6.94 40.88
N GLN A 38 37.85 -5.79 41.16
CA GLN A 38 37.48 -5.37 42.51
C GLN A 38 35.97 -5.59 42.69
N GLU A 39 35.58 -6.48 43.59
CA GLU A 39 34.17 -6.73 43.92
C GLU A 39 33.67 -5.68 44.92
N VAL A 40 32.60 -4.96 44.54
CA VAL A 40 31.88 -4.03 45.41
C VAL A 40 30.54 -4.69 45.78
N PRO A 41 30.13 -4.74 47.06
CA PRO A 41 28.85 -5.32 47.44
C PRO A 41 27.70 -4.44 46.95
N VAL A 42 26.79 -5.03 46.17
CA VAL A 42 25.55 -4.38 45.71
C VAL A 42 24.47 -4.61 46.76
N GLU A 43 24.05 -3.55 47.45
CA GLU A 43 22.86 -3.57 48.30
C GLU A 43 21.60 -3.57 47.41
N VAL A 44 20.76 -4.58 47.60
CA VAL A 44 19.49 -4.74 46.91
C VAL A 44 18.46 -3.81 47.55
N ILE A 45 18.22 -2.65 46.91
CA ILE A 45 17.10 -1.78 47.27
C ILE A 45 15.87 -2.31 46.54
N LYS A 46 14.91 -2.82 47.31
CA LYS A 46 13.64 -3.35 46.78
C LYS A 46 12.66 -2.19 46.62
N GLU A 47 12.63 -1.57 45.45
CA GLU A 47 11.66 -0.53 45.13
C GLU A 47 10.28 -1.17 44.90
N VAL A 48 9.33 -0.83 45.77
CA VAL A 48 7.91 -1.16 45.62
C VAL A 48 7.33 -0.16 44.63
N GLU A 49 7.10 -0.59 43.39
CA GLU A 49 6.34 0.19 42.42
C GLU A 49 4.86 0.20 42.83
N VAL A 50 4.43 1.32 43.41
CA VAL A 50 3.01 1.63 43.62
C VAL A 50 2.44 2.06 42.28
N VAL A 51 1.80 1.13 41.57
CA VAL A 51 1.08 1.42 40.33
C VAL A 51 -0.18 2.20 40.70
N LYS A 52 -0.13 3.53 40.54
CA LYS A 52 -1.31 4.39 40.67
C LYS A 52 -2.04 4.33 39.34
N GLU A 53 -3.17 3.62 39.29
CA GLU A 53 -4.04 3.57 38.11
C GLU A 53 -4.52 5.00 37.79
N VAL A 54 -3.93 5.57 36.74
CA VAL A 54 -4.43 6.81 36.15
C VAL A 54 -5.52 6.38 35.18
N GLU A 55 -6.78 6.62 35.55
CA GLU A 55 -7.91 6.50 34.62
C GLU A 55 -7.71 7.52 33.49
N VAL A 56 -7.18 7.03 32.36
CA VAL A 56 -7.09 7.81 31.12
C VAL A 56 -8.50 7.93 30.56
N ILE A 57 -9.19 9.01 30.93
CA ILE A 57 -10.40 9.43 30.25
C ILE A 57 -9.95 9.87 28.85
N ARG A 58 -10.07 8.99 27.86
CA ARG A 58 -9.92 9.36 26.45
C ARG A 58 -11.04 10.32 26.13
N GLU A 59 -10.73 11.61 26.02
CA GLU A 59 -11.62 12.58 25.39
C GLU A 59 -11.80 12.16 23.93
N VAL A 60 -12.93 11.52 23.64
CA VAL A 60 -13.39 11.29 22.28
C VAL A 60 -13.78 12.66 21.75
N VAL A 61 -12.90 13.27 20.95
CA VAL A 61 -13.25 14.45 20.17
C VAL A 61 -14.31 14.03 19.17
N VAL A 62 -15.58 14.24 19.51
CA VAL A 62 -16.69 14.11 18.57
C VAL A 62 -16.61 15.33 17.67
N GLU A 63 -16.01 15.17 16.49
CA GLU A 63 -16.08 16.18 15.45
C GLU A 63 -17.54 16.34 15.04
N VAL A 64 -18.16 17.44 15.48
CA VAL A 64 -19.50 17.81 15.04
C VAL A 64 -19.36 18.23 13.57
N PRO A 65 -20.02 17.55 12.62
CA PRO A 65 -19.95 17.94 11.22
C PRO A 65 -20.47 19.39 11.11
N VAL A 66 -19.67 20.26 10.50
CA VAL A 66 -20.04 21.65 10.24
C VAL A 66 -21.18 21.60 9.23
N VAL A 67 -22.42 21.71 9.70
CA VAL A 67 -23.58 21.77 8.82
C VAL A 67 -23.58 23.15 8.17
N SER A 68 -23.59 23.20 6.84
CA SER A 68 -23.77 24.46 6.10
C SER A 68 -25.04 25.18 6.60
N PRO A 69 -25.11 26.53 6.63
CA PRO A 69 -26.27 27.27 7.11
C PRO A 69 -27.60 26.94 6.39
N ASN A 70 -27.56 26.20 5.29
CA ASN A 70 -28.72 25.68 4.57
C ASN A 70 -29.07 24.20 4.89
N GLY A 71 -28.41 23.58 5.87
CA GLY A 71 -28.66 22.19 6.26
C GLY A 71 -28.00 21.13 5.36
N GLN A 72 -27.21 21.53 4.37
CA GLN A 72 -26.49 20.57 3.51
C GLN A 72 -25.21 20.08 4.21
N PRO A 73 -24.86 18.78 4.07
CA PRO A 73 -23.58 18.28 4.54
C PRO A 73 -22.45 19.02 3.82
N ASP A 74 -21.40 19.38 4.55
CA ASP A 74 -20.17 19.90 3.97
C ASP A 74 -19.46 18.74 3.24
N MET A 75 -19.75 18.61 1.94
CA MET A 75 -19.23 17.52 1.12
C MET A 75 -17.83 17.86 0.61
N ALA A 76 -16.89 16.92 0.75
CA ALA A 76 -15.54 17.07 0.25
C ALA A 76 -15.35 16.32 -1.08
N TYR A 77 -14.49 16.85 -1.94
CA TYR A 77 -13.93 16.08 -3.05
C TYR A 77 -12.83 15.14 -2.55
N PHE A 78 -12.59 14.04 -3.26
CA PHE A 78 -11.48 13.14 -2.91
C PHE A 78 -10.13 13.87 -2.99
N PRO A 79 -9.26 13.76 -1.98
CA PRO A 79 -7.98 14.47 -1.95
C PRO A 79 -6.96 13.90 -2.94
N SER A 80 -7.15 12.65 -3.40
CA SER A 80 -6.27 12.00 -4.37
C SER A 80 -6.97 10.85 -5.08
N TYR A 81 -6.36 10.38 -6.17
CA TYR A 81 -6.82 9.20 -6.89
C TYR A 81 -6.75 7.93 -6.01
N SER A 82 -5.72 7.82 -5.15
CA SER A 82 -5.60 6.69 -4.21
C SER A 82 -6.75 6.66 -3.22
N ALA A 83 -7.10 7.82 -2.65
CA ALA A 83 -8.22 7.93 -1.71
C ALA A 83 -9.55 7.51 -2.35
N ALA A 84 -9.80 7.93 -3.61
CA ALA A 84 -10.97 7.48 -4.34
C ALA A 84 -10.97 5.95 -4.57
N LYS A 85 -9.82 5.36 -4.94
CA LYS A 85 -9.69 3.90 -5.13
C LYS A 85 -9.85 3.11 -3.83
N GLU A 86 -9.30 3.61 -2.73
CA GLU A 86 -9.41 3.00 -1.41
C GLU A 86 -10.85 3.05 -0.87
N TRP A 87 -11.57 4.13 -1.15
CA TRP A 87 -12.99 4.23 -0.83
C TRP A 87 -13.84 3.29 -1.68
N LEU A 88 -13.63 3.27 -3.01
CA LEU A 88 -14.34 2.35 -3.91
C LEU A 88 -14.13 0.88 -3.50
N ALA A 89 -12.92 0.50 -3.10
CA ALA A 89 -12.65 -0.87 -2.63
C ALA A 89 -13.42 -1.29 -1.36
N GLN A 90 -14.03 -0.34 -0.64
CA GLN A 90 -14.88 -0.59 0.52
C GLN A 90 -16.37 -0.51 0.18
N ASP A 91 -16.71 0.27 -0.85
CA ASP A 91 -18.04 0.29 -1.42
C ASP A 91 -18.35 -1.06 -2.10
N LYS A 92 -19.63 -1.46 -2.10
CA LYS A 92 -20.07 -2.77 -2.60
C LYS A 92 -21.04 -2.63 -3.76
N THR A 93 -21.10 -1.46 -4.40
CA THR A 93 -22.04 -1.20 -5.49
C THR A 93 -21.72 -2.09 -6.68
N ASP A 94 -20.45 -2.37 -6.96
CA ASP A 94 -19.97 -3.27 -8.02
C ASP A 94 -20.30 -4.76 -7.74
N GLU A 95 -20.46 -5.15 -6.48
CA GLU A 95 -20.88 -6.51 -6.08
C GLU A 95 -22.37 -6.78 -6.35
N ILE A 96 -23.20 -5.74 -6.55
CA ILE A 96 -24.63 -5.90 -6.83
C ILE A 96 -24.79 -6.58 -8.20
N PRO A 97 -25.61 -7.64 -8.35
CA PRO A 97 -25.82 -8.28 -9.65
C PRO A 97 -26.60 -7.39 -10.63
N PHE A 98 -26.08 -7.25 -11.85
CA PHE A 98 -26.78 -6.51 -12.89
C PHE A 98 -28.10 -7.20 -13.28
N ASN A 99 -29.17 -6.43 -13.30
CA ASN A 99 -30.49 -6.89 -13.73
C ASN A 99 -31.16 -5.78 -14.53
N GLY A 100 -31.08 -5.82 -15.85
CA GLY A 100 -31.52 -4.72 -16.71
C GLY A 100 -32.98 -4.22 -16.56
N TRP A 101 -33.84 -4.91 -15.80
CA TRP A 101 -35.19 -4.44 -15.48
C TRP A 101 -35.38 -3.96 -14.02
N ARG A 102 -34.47 -4.30 -13.12
CA ARG A 102 -34.57 -4.00 -11.67
C ARG A 102 -33.39 -3.21 -11.12
N PHE A 103 -32.22 -3.37 -11.71
CA PHE A 103 -30.96 -2.79 -11.28
C PHE A 103 -30.07 -2.59 -12.52
N ASP A 104 -30.26 -1.45 -13.19
CA ASP A 104 -29.54 -1.04 -14.40
C ASP A 104 -28.48 0.03 -14.08
N CYS A 105 -27.85 0.60 -15.12
CA CYS A 105 -26.80 1.62 -14.97
C CYS A 105 -27.24 2.83 -14.12
N ASN A 106 -28.53 3.20 -14.15
CA ASN A 106 -29.03 4.32 -13.37
C ASN A 106 -29.01 3.97 -11.87
N ASN A 107 -29.37 2.73 -11.54
CA ASN A 107 -29.37 2.26 -10.15
C ASN A 107 -27.95 2.15 -9.59
N TYR A 108 -26.97 1.66 -10.36
CA TYR A 108 -25.56 1.66 -9.91
C TYR A 108 -25.06 3.07 -9.66
N ALA A 109 -25.24 4.00 -10.60
CA ALA A 109 -24.76 5.37 -10.47
C ALA A 109 -25.40 6.09 -9.27
N GLN A 110 -26.71 5.91 -9.07
CA GLN A 110 -27.41 6.47 -7.92
C GLN A 110 -26.93 5.86 -6.60
N THR A 111 -26.79 4.54 -6.53
CA THR A 111 -26.35 3.84 -5.31
C THR A 111 -24.95 4.30 -4.89
N LEU A 112 -24.02 4.39 -5.85
CA LEU A 112 -22.66 4.84 -5.58
C LEU A 112 -22.63 6.29 -5.08
N MET A 113 -23.41 7.17 -5.72
CA MET A 113 -23.54 8.57 -5.29
C MET A 113 -24.10 8.67 -3.86
N GLU A 114 -25.15 7.92 -3.54
CA GLU A 114 -25.77 7.94 -2.21
C GLU A 114 -24.81 7.43 -1.13
N ASN A 115 -24.03 6.37 -1.42
CA ASN A 115 -22.98 5.89 -0.53
C ASN A 115 -21.88 6.94 -0.35
N ALA A 116 -21.45 7.60 -1.43
CA ALA A 116 -20.46 8.67 -1.35
C ALA A 116 -20.94 9.83 -0.48
N ILE A 117 -22.17 10.31 -0.69
CA ILE A 117 -22.76 11.40 0.10
C ILE A 117 -22.86 11.00 1.58
N ARG A 118 -23.30 9.77 1.87
CA ARG A 118 -23.36 9.24 3.24
C ARG A 118 -21.99 9.28 3.93
N ASP A 119 -20.94 9.00 3.16
CA ASP A 119 -19.57 8.94 3.65
C ASP A 119 -18.83 10.29 3.57
N GLY A 120 -19.53 11.38 3.18
CA GLY A 120 -18.99 12.74 3.13
C GLY A 120 -18.29 13.13 1.83
N TRP A 121 -18.39 12.32 0.79
CA TRP A 121 -17.75 12.54 -0.51
C TRP A 121 -18.72 13.10 -1.56
N TYR A 122 -18.21 14.04 -2.36
CA TYR A 122 -18.92 14.56 -3.51
C TYR A 122 -18.65 13.68 -4.75
N ILE A 123 -19.70 12.99 -5.17
CA ILE A 123 -19.82 12.33 -6.48
C ILE A 123 -21.11 12.85 -7.12
N SER A 124 -21.10 13.10 -8.42
CA SER A 124 -22.30 13.41 -9.21
C SER A 124 -22.61 12.25 -10.15
N THR A 125 -23.88 12.06 -10.50
CA THR A 125 -24.27 11.18 -11.60
C THR A 125 -24.28 11.93 -12.91
N ASP A 126 -23.81 11.29 -13.98
CA ASP A 126 -23.84 11.82 -15.35
C ASP A 126 -24.30 10.72 -16.32
N ALA A 127 -24.76 11.13 -17.52
CA ALA A 127 -25.20 10.23 -18.57
C ALA A 127 -24.50 10.53 -19.89
N ARG A 128 -24.05 9.47 -20.58
CA ARG A 128 -23.50 9.54 -21.94
C ARG A 128 -24.45 8.81 -22.86
N CYS A 129 -25.08 9.57 -23.76
CA CYS A 129 -25.94 9.03 -24.79
C CYS A 129 -25.21 8.99 -26.14
N THR A 130 -25.37 7.86 -26.82
CA THR A 130 -24.88 7.60 -28.18
C THR A 130 -26.06 7.17 -29.05
N SER A 131 -25.83 6.93 -30.34
CA SER A 131 -26.86 6.39 -31.24
C SER A 131 -27.35 4.99 -30.84
N THR A 132 -26.59 4.25 -30.02
CA THR A 132 -26.92 2.88 -29.60
C THR A 132 -27.55 2.80 -28.21
N GLY A 133 -27.64 3.91 -27.48
CA GLY A 133 -28.22 3.95 -26.14
C GLY A 133 -27.54 4.97 -25.22
N CYS A 134 -28.04 5.05 -23.99
CA CYS A 134 -27.47 5.87 -22.92
C CYS A 134 -26.87 4.97 -21.84
N HIS A 135 -25.78 5.44 -21.24
CA HIS A 135 -25.11 4.80 -20.11
C HIS A 135 -24.86 5.83 -19.01
N MET A 136 -25.17 5.47 -17.76
CA MET A 136 -24.92 6.32 -16.59
C MET A 136 -23.60 5.97 -15.92
N TYR A 137 -22.90 7.00 -15.47
CA TYR A 137 -21.64 6.91 -14.74
C TYR A 137 -21.63 7.94 -13.61
N CYS A 138 -20.59 7.88 -12.79
CA CYS A 138 -20.36 8.84 -11.72
C CYS A 138 -19.18 9.75 -12.07
N THR A 139 -19.20 10.99 -11.59
CA THR A 139 -18.10 11.95 -11.76
C THR A 139 -17.68 12.55 -10.44
N THR A 140 -16.38 12.83 -10.30
CA THR A 140 -15.82 13.55 -9.15
C THR A 140 -14.63 14.39 -9.60
N ILE A 141 -14.28 15.39 -8.80
CA ILE A 141 -13.09 16.22 -9.03
C ILE A 141 -11.98 15.75 -8.11
N ILE A 142 -10.78 15.55 -8.66
CA ILE A 142 -9.59 15.23 -7.88
C ILE A 142 -8.46 16.12 -8.37
N ASN A 143 -7.92 16.97 -7.49
CA ASN A 143 -6.85 17.92 -7.82
C ASN A 143 -7.14 18.79 -9.06
N GLY A 144 -8.39 19.23 -9.23
CA GLY A 144 -8.81 20.07 -10.37
C GLY A 144 -9.04 19.30 -11.68
N TYR A 145 -8.97 17.98 -11.69
CA TYR A 145 -9.31 17.16 -12.85
C TYR A 145 -10.64 16.46 -12.65
N LEU A 146 -11.45 16.41 -13.70
CA LEU A 146 -12.69 15.63 -13.70
C LEU A 146 -12.36 14.15 -13.98
N PHE A 147 -12.79 13.28 -13.08
CA PHE A 147 -12.71 11.83 -13.22
C PHE A 147 -14.10 11.25 -13.38
N GLU A 148 -14.20 10.27 -14.27
CA GLU A 148 -15.35 9.40 -14.49
C GLU A 148 -15.13 8.09 -13.73
N ILE A 149 -16.17 7.58 -13.08
CA ILE A 149 -16.19 6.33 -12.34
C ILE A 149 -17.28 5.47 -12.94
N GLU A 150 -16.92 4.26 -13.38
CA GLU A 150 -17.86 3.21 -13.80
C GLU A 150 -18.35 2.45 -12.57
N PRO A 151 -19.57 2.72 -12.06
CA PRO A 151 -20.03 2.18 -10.78
C PRO A 151 -20.27 0.66 -10.81
N GLN A 152 -20.30 0.04 -11.99
CA GLN A 152 -20.42 -1.41 -12.12
C GLN A 152 -19.08 -2.15 -11.98
N THR A 153 -17.93 -1.45 -12.03
CA THR A 153 -16.59 -2.07 -12.11
C THR A 153 -15.50 -1.34 -11.31
N ASP A 154 -15.83 -0.24 -10.64
CA ASP A 154 -14.88 0.66 -9.95
C ASP A 154 -13.72 1.17 -10.82
N MET A 155 -13.93 1.20 -12.15
CA MET A 155 -12.96 1.74 -13.08
C MET A 155 -13.02 3.27 -13.02
N ILE A 156 -11.90 3.90 -12.66
CA ILE A 156 -11.77 5.35 -12.67
C ILE A 156 -10.95 5.79 -13.88
N SER A 157 -11.53 6.66 -14.72
CA SER A 157 -10.92 7.22 -15.92
C SER A 157 -10.85 8.74 -15.84
N ARG A 158 -9.73 9.34 -16.25
CA ARG A 158 -9.60 10.82 -16.31
C ARG A 158 -10.29 11.33 -17.58
N TRP A 159 -11.21 12.29 -17.43
CA TRP A 159 -11.98 12.81 -18.57
C TRP A 159 -11.41 14.13 -19.11
N LEU A 160 -11.27 15.15 -18.25
CA LEU A 160 -10.88 16.50 -18.69
C LEU A 160 -10.10 17.24 -17.59
N THR A 161 -9.22 18.13 -18.03
CA THR A 161 -8.59 19.14 -17.16
C THR A 161 -9.53 20.33 -17.01
N LEU A 162 -9.94 20.66 -15.79
CA LEU A 162 -10.64 21.92 -15.51
C LEU A 162 -9.55 23.00 -15.39
N LYS A 163 -9.46 23.88 -16.39
CA LYS A 163 -8.52 25.02 -16.38
C LYS A 163 -9.20 26.26 -15.82
#